data_AF-A0A226MX96-F1
#
_entry.id   AF-A0A226MX96-F1
#
_cell.length_a   1.000
_cell.length_b   1.000
_cell.length_c   1.000
_cell.angle_alpha   90.00
_cell.angle_beta   90.00
_cell.angle_gamma   90.00
#
_symmetry.space_group_name_H-M   'P 1'
#
loop_
_entity.id
_entity.type
_entity.pdbx_description
1 polymer ?
#
loop_
_entity_poly.entity_id
_entity_poly.type
_entity_poly.pdbx_seq_one_letter_code
_entity_poly.pdbx_strand_id
1 'polypeptide(L)'
;HTTGKAQHGNFLVPIKQEKGEVSRASGEKPHGEEEPVKKRGWPKGKKRKKILPNGPKAPVTGYVRFLNERREQIRTQHPDLPFPEITKMLGAEWSKLQLSEKQRYLDEAEREKQQYMKELREYQQSEAYKMCTEKIQEKKIKKEDASSAAANAMLNGHPHKAGECSDAFSTFDVPIFTEEFLDQNKAREAELRRLRKMNTEFEEQNAILQKHTESMNCAKEKLEQELAQEERQTLALQQQLQSVRQALTTSFASLPIPGTGETPTLSTLDFYMAKLHSAIESNPLQHEKLVVRIKEILSRIASEHL
;
A
#
# COMPACT_ATOMS: atom_id res chain seq x y z
N HIS A 1 34.03 28.09 -17.83
CA HIS A 1 33.91 27.16 -18.96
C HIS A 1 34.16 25.76 -18.44
N THR A 2 33.11 24.95 -18.31
CA THR A 2 33.09 23.48 -18.48
C THR A 2 31.70 22.99 -18.03
N THR A 3 31.09 22.27 -18.94
CA THR A 3 29.70 21.83 -19.00
C THR A 3 29.57 20.42 -18.42
N GLY A 4 28.66 20.21 -17.46
CA GLY A 4 28.27 18.88 -16.95
C GLY A 4 26.81 18.60 -17.26
N LYS A 5 26.57 17.72 -18.23
CA LYS A 5 25.26 17.30 -18.74
C LYS A 5 24.43 16.58 -17.67
N ALA A 6 23.24 17.09 -17.35
CA ALA A 6 22.20 16.33 -16.66
C ALA A 6 21.45 15.45 -17.68
N GLN A 7 21.52 14.13 -17.52
CA GLN A 7 20.63 13.21 -18.22
C GLN A 7 19.34 13.08 -17.41
N HIS A 8 18.26 13.70 -17.87
CA HIS A 8 16.91 13.42 -17.41
C HIS A 8 16.39 12.18 -18.14
N GLY A 9 16.24 11.08 -17.40
CA GLY A 9 15.49 9.90 -17.84
C GLY A 9 13.99 10.20 -17.77
N ASN A 10 13.38 10.46 -18.93
CA ASN A 10 11.94 10.54 -19.10
C ASN A 10 11.29 9.18 -18.79
N PHE A 11 10.50 9.10 -17.71
CA PHE A 11 9.52 8.02 -17.54
C PHE A 11 8.14 8.55 -17.92
N LEU A 12 7.77 8.33 -19.19
CA LEU A 12 6.47 8.67 -19.75
C LEU A 12 5.47 7.55 -19.39
N VAL A 13 4.58 7.81 -18.42
CA VAL A 13 3.42 6.95 -18.15
C VAL A 13 2.29 7.37 -19.09
N PRO A 14 1.72 6.49 -19.94
CA PRO A 14 0.55 6.84 -20.73
C PRO A 14 -0.68 6.84 -19.82
N ILE A 15 -1.10 8.03 -19.39
CA ILE A 15 -2.42 8.26 -18.79
C ILE A 15 -3.41 8.38 -19.96
N LYS A 16 -4.20 7.33 -20.19
CA LYS A 16 -5.35 7.41 -21.09
C LYS A 16 -6.53 7.99 -20.31
N GLN A 17 -6.68 9.31 -20.42
CA GLN A 17 -7.89 10.05 -20.08
C GLN A 17 -9.03 9.63 -21.01
N GLU A 18 -10.15 9.15 -20.47
CA GLU A 18 -11.43 9.22 -21.17
C GLU A 18 -12.18 10.48 -20.73
N LYS A 19 -12.36 11.37 -21.70
CA LYS A 19 -13.16 12.58 -21.64
C LYS A 19 -14.55 12.20 -22.15
N GLY A 20 -15.58 12.44 -21.35
CA GLY A 20 -16.96 12.33 -21.82
C GLY A 20 -17.32 13.50 -22.74
N GLU A 21 -18.10 13.23 -23.78
CA GLU A 21 -19.17 14.14 -24.23
C GLU A 21 -20.21 13.38 -25.06
N VAL A 22 -21.47 13.74 -24.82
CA VAL A 22 -22.69 13.19 -25.40
C VAL A 22 -23.00 13.94 -26.70
N SER A 23 -23.51 13.25 -27.72
CA SER A 23 -24.32 13.87 -28.78
C SER A 23 -25.41 12.91 -29.25
N ARG A 24 -26.66 13.35 -29.10
CA ARG A 24 -27.90 12.74 -29.60
C ARG A 24 -28.08 13.03 -31.08
N ALA A 25 -28.61 12.08 -31.86
CA ALA A 25 -29.58 12.35 -32.92
C ALA A 25 -30.42 11.10 -33.25
N SER A 26 -31.71 11.35 -33.44
CA SER A 26 -32.83 10.41 -33.61
C SER A 26 -32.98 9.89 -35.05
N GLY A 27 -33.65 8.75 -35.25
CA GLY A 27 -34.19 8.38 -36.57
C GLY A 27 -34.63 6.92 -36.72
N GLU A 28 -35.92 6.67 -36.46
CA GLU A 28 -36.83 5.71 -37.13
C GLU A 28 -36.59 4.18 -37.10
N LYS A 29 -37.65 3.44 -36.72
CA LYS A 29 -37.83 1.98 -36.89
C LYS A 29 -38.47 1.71 -38.27
N PRO A 30 -38.30 0.49 -38.82
CA PRO A 30 -39.44 -0.44 -38.78
C PRO A 30 -39.09 -1.91 -38.44
N HIS A 31 -40.16 -2.66 -38.25
CA HIS A 31 -40.38 -3.97 -37.63
C HIS A 31 -39.77 -5.17 -38.38
N GLY A 32 -39.44 -6.25 -37.64
CA GLY A 32 -39.15 -7.57 -38.21
C GLY A 32 -38.73 -8.64 -37.19
N GLU A 33 -39.73 -9.39 -36.72
CA GLU A 33 -39.71 -10.79 -36.24
C GLU A 33 -39.03 -11.19 -34.90
N GLU A 34 -39.76 -12.04 -34.19
CA GLU A 34 -39.56 -12.52 -32.80
C GLU A 34 -38.52 -13.64 -32.69
N GLU A 35 -37.76 -13.64 -31.60
CA GLU A 35 -37.19 -14.85 -30.97
C GLU A 35 -37.09 -14.59 -29.45
N PRO A 36 -37.57 -15.51 -28.58
CA PRO A 36 -37.66 -15.26 -27.14
C PRO A 36 -36.28 -15.39 -26.49
N VAL A 37 -35.65 -14.27 -26.16
CA VAL A 37 -34.41 -14.25 -25.40
C VAL A 37 -34.67 -14.81 -24.00
N LYS A 38 -34.35 -16.10 -23.83
CA LYS A 38 -34.32 -16.81 -22.56
C LYS A 38 -33.55 -15.97 -21.55
N LYS A 39 -34.24 -15.57 -20.48
CA LYS A 39 -33.68 -14.90 -19.30
C LYS A 39 -32.58 -15.80 -18.72
N ARG A 40 -31.33 -15.57 -19.16
CA ARG A 40 -30.14 -16.11 -18.51
C ARG A 40 -30.14 -15.57 -17.09
N GLY A 41 -30.47 -16.45 -16.16
CA GLY A 41 -30.45 -16.17 -14.73
C GLY A 41 -29.08 -15.63 -14.35
N TRP A 42 -29.08 -14.49 -13.67
CA TRP A 42 -27.88 -13.94 -13.07
C TRP A 42 -27.24 -15.02 -12.20
N PRO A 43 -25.93 -15.32 -12.35
CA PRO A 43 -25.28 -16.30 -11.50
C PRO A 43 -25.44 -15.86 -10.06
N LYS A 44 -26.08 -16.70 -9.22
CA LYS A 44 -26.24 -16.45 -7.79
C LYS A 44 -24.85 -16.13 -7.23
N GLY A 45 -24.64 -14.86 -6.90
CA GLY A 45 -23.37 -14.35 -6.39
C GLY A 45 -22.86 -15.26 -5.27
N LYS A 46 -21.56 -15.56 -5.28
CA LYS A 46 -20.88 -16.35 -4.25
C LYS A 46 -21.42 -15.94 -2.88
N LYS A 47 -22.08 -16.86 -2.16
CA LYS A 47 -22.54 -16.63 -0.78
C LYS A 47 -21.37 -16.02 0.00
N ARG A 48 -21.56 -14.81 0.53
CA ARG A 48 -20.57 -14.17 1.42
C ARG A 48 -20.15 -15.22 2.46
N LYS A 49 -18.84 -15.49 2.57
CA LYS A 49 -18.28 -16.37 3.60
C LYS A 49 -18.93 -15.98 4.92
N LYS A 50 -19.48 -16.96 5.65
CA LYS A 50 -20.13 -16.71 6.95
C LYS A 50 -19.14 -15.90 7.79
N ILE A 51 -19.56 -14.69 8.17
CA ILE A 51 -18.85 -13.87 9.15
C ILE A 51 -18.56 -14.78 10.34
N LEU A 52 -17.31 -14.72 10.81
CA LEU A 52 -16.88 -15.42 12.01
C LEU A 52 -17.86 -15.05 13.13
N PRO A 53 -18.29 -16.00 13.99
CA PRO A 53 -19.16 -15.68 15.11
C PRO A 53 -18.55 -14.52 15.91
N ASN A 54 -19.25 -13.38 15.96
CA ASN A 54 -18.85 -12.16 16.67
C ASN A 54 -17.73 -11.31 16.03
N GLY A 55 -17.42 -11.47 14.73
CA GLY A 55 -16.51 -10.56 14.03
C GLY A 55 -17.16 -9.21 13.70
N PRO A 56 -16.36 -8.13 13.51
CA PRO A 56 -16.88 -6.83 13.09
C PRO A 56 -17.64 -6.95 11.76
N LYS A 57 -18.68 -6.15 11.57
CA LYS A 57 -19.54 -6.19 10.37
C LYS A 57 -18.92 -5.33 9.27
N ALA A 58 -18.84 -5.87 8.06
CA ALA A 58 -18.30 -5.13 6.92
C ALA A 58 -19.13 -3.85 6.65
N PRO A 59 -18.47 -2.70 6.46
CA PRO A 59 -19.15 -1.44 6.21
C PRO A 59 -19.80 -1.44 4.82
N VAL A 60 -20.80 -0.58 4.66
CA VAL A 60 -21.49 -0.39 3.39
C VAL A 60 -20.70 0.55 2.49
N THR A 61 -20.81 0.38 1.16
CA THR A 61 -20.16 1.29 0.21
C THR A 61 -20.84 2.66 0.23
N GLY A 62 -20.17 3.70 -0.25
CA GLY A 62 -20.72 5.07 -0.29
C GLY A 62 -22.06 5.15 -1.03
N TYR A 63 -22.21 4.40 -2.13
CA TYR A 63 -23.48 4.28 -2.83
C TYR A 63 -24.58 3.64 -1.96
N VAL A 64 -24.28 2.53 -1.28
CA VAL A 64 -25.26 1.85 -0.43
C VAL A 64 -25.60 2.69 0.81
N ARG A 65 -24.65 3.47 1.33
CA ARG A 65 -24.88 4.46 2.39
C ARG A 65 -25.91 5.51 1.95
N PHE A 66 -25.68 6.12 0.78
CA PHE A 66 -26.64 7.06 0.18
C PHE A 66 -28.02 6.44 -0.01
N LEU A 67 -28.08 5.22 -0.58
CA LEU A 67 -29.33 4.51 -0.77
C LEU A 67 -30.05 4.26 0.56
N ASN A 68 -29.35 3.87 1.62
CA ASN A 68 -29.97 3.60 2.92
C ASN A 68 -30.54 4.88 3.56
N GLU A 69 -29.79 5.98 3.52
CA GLU A 69 -30.23 7.26 4.07
C GLU A 69 -31.45 7.80 3.32
N ARG A 70 -31.39 7.84 1.98
CA ARG A 70 -32.50 8.36 1.16
C ARG A 70 -33.69 7.42 1.10
N ARG A 71 -33.48 6.10 1.16
CA ARG A 71 -34.59 5.13 1.23
C ARG A 71 -35.46 5.34 2.45
N GLU A 72 -34.86 5.65 3.61
CA GLU A 72 -35.64 5.93 4.82
C GLU A 72 -36.50 7.19 4.66
N GLN A 73 -35.96 8.22 4.02
CA GLN A 73 -36.67 9.47 3.74
C GLN A 73 -37.83 9.25 2.77
N ILE A 74 -37.61 8.52 1.66
CA ILE A 74 -38.65 8.21 0.67
C ILE A 74 -39.72 7.28 1.25
N ARG A 75 -39.35 6.32 2.10
CA ARG A 75 -40.32 5.43 2.76
C ARG A 75 -41.24 6.19 3.72
N THR A 76 -40.72 7.22 4.38
CA THR A 76 -41.52 8.10 5.26
C THR A 76 -42.49 8.97 4.45
N GLN A 77 -42.08 9.45 3.27
CA GLN A 77 -42.92 10.31 2.41
C GLN A 77 -43.92 9.50 1.57
N HIS A 78 -43.56 8.29 1.18
CA HIS A 78 -44.33 7.42 0.30
C HIS A 78 -44.36 5.98 0.84
N PRO A 79 -45.14 5.70 1.89
CA PRO A 79 -45.21 4.38 2.51
C PRO A 79 -45.80 3.30 1.59
N ASP A 80 -46.58 3.70 0.58
CA ASP A 80 -47.28 2.80 -0.34
C ASP A 80 -46.39 2.32 -1.51
N LEU A 81 -45.21 2.91 -1.69
CA LEU A 81 -44.33 2.55 -2.81
C LEU A 81 -43.54 1.27 -2.52
N PRO A 82 -43.49 0.32 -3.48
CA PRO A 82 -42.77 -0.92 -3.30
C PRO A 82 -41.25 -0.70 -3.35
N PHE A 83 -40.51 -1.47 -2.56
CA PHE A 83 -39.05 -1.39 -2.42
C PHE A 83 -38.25 -1.33 -3.75
N PRO A 84 -38.59 -2.09 -4.81
CA PRO A 84 -37.88 -2.03 -6.08
C PRO A 84 -38.00 -0.67 -6.77
N GLU A 85 -39.17 -0.01 -6.69
CA GLU A 85 -39.40 1.30 -7.31
C GLU A 85 -38.64 2.40 -6.57
N ILE A 86 -38.64 2.37 -5.23
CA ILE A 86 -37.83 3.28 -4.41
C ILE A 86 -36.34 3.12 -4.76
N THR A 87 -35.84 1.88 -4.85
CA THR A 87 -34.43 1.63 -5.17
C THR A 87 -34.06 2.09 -6.58
N LYS A 88 -34.98 1.97 -7.56
CA LYS A 88 -34.79 2.45 -8.92
C LYS A 88 -34.71 3.98 -8.99
N MET A 89 -35.60 4.68 -8.28
CA MET A 89 -35.56 6.14 -8.17
C MET A 89 -34.25 6.64 -7.57
N LEU A 90 -33.82 6.03 -6.47
CA LEU A 90 -32.57 6.42 -5.78
C LEU A 90 -31.32 6.13 -6.61
N GLY A 91 -31.32 5.07 -7.43
CA GLY A 91 -30.22 4.82 -8.37
C GLY A 91 -30.10 5.91 -9.45
N ALA A 92 -31.23 6.43 -9.92
CA ALA A 92 -31.26 7.56 -10.84
C ALA A 92 -30.82 8.87 -10.14
N GLU A 93 -31.21 9.07 -8.88
CA GLU A 93 -30.81 10.22 -8.07
C GLU A 93 -29.30 10.24 -7.80
N TRP A 94 -28.71 9.10 -7.45
CA TRP A 94 -27.26 8.96 -7.28
C TRP A 94 -26.46 9.30 -8.55
N SER A 95 -27.02 8.98 -9.71
CA SER A 95 -26.39 9.28 -11.01
C SER A 95 -26.46 10.76 -11.36
N LYS A 96 -27.42 11.50 -10.80
CA LYS A 96 -27.63 12.94 -10.99
C LYS A 96 -27.03 13.79 -9.86
N LEU A 97 -26.57 13.16 -8.79
CA LEU A 97 -26.01 13.83 -7.61
C LEU A 97 -24.74 14.61 -7.99
N GLN A 98 -24.52 15.76 -7.35
CA GLN A 98 -23.30 16.53 -7.57
C GLN A 98 -22.06 15.74 -7.13
N LEU A 99 -20.94 15.96 -7.84
CA LEU A 99 -19.67 15.30 -7.53
C LEU A 99 -19.21 15.55 -6.08
N SER A 100 -19.44 16.74 -5.54
CA SER A 100 -19.13 17.12 -4.15
C SER A 100 -19.89 16.28 -3.12
N GLU A 101 -21.20 16.14 -3.30
CA GLU A 101 -22.05 15.33 -2.42
C GLU A 101 -21.73 13.84 -2.55
N LYS A 102 -21.49 13.38 -3.78
CA LYS A 102 -21.08 12.00 -4.06
C LYS A 102 -19.76 11.67 -3.38
N GLN A 103 -18.80 12.59 -3.45
CA GLN A 103 -17.48 12.44 -2.81
C GLN A 103 -17.61 12.33 -1.29
N ARG A 104 -18.47 13.15 -0.65
CA ARG A 104 -18.74 13.05 0.79
C ARG A 104 -19.16 11.64 1.21
N TYR A 105 -20.04 10.99 0.44
CA TYR A 105 -20.47 9.62 0.71
C TYR A 105 -19.37 8.57 0.49
N LEU A 106 -18.48 8.81 -0.48
CA LEU A 106 -17.35 7.92 -0.75
C LEU A 106 -16.28 8.04 0.33
N ASP A 107 -15.93 9.26 0.73
CA ASP A 107 -14.93 9.54 1.78
C ASP A 107 -15.36 8.93 3.12
N GLU A 108 -16.63 9.10 3.48
CA GLU A 108 -17.19 8.56 4.71
C GLU A 108 -17.23 7.02 4.70
N ALA A 109 -17.51 6.41 3.55
CA ALA A 109 -17.43 4.96 3.40
C ALA A 109 -15.98 4.44 3.44
N GLU A 110 -15.02 5.19 2.91
CA GLU A 110 -13.60 4.83 2.99
C GLU A 110 -13.08 4.94 4.43
N ARG A 111 -13.51 5.97 5.18
CA ARG A 111 -13.21 6.13 6.61
C ARG A 111 -13.71 4.93 7.42
N GLU A 112 -14.95 4.50 7.21
CA GLU A 112 -15.49 3.31 7.88
C GLU A 112 -14.81 2.01 7.45
N LYS A 113 -14.41 1.90 6.17
CA LYS A 113 -13.62 0.78 5.69
C LYS A 113 -12.27 0.71 6.38
N GLN A 114 -11.59 1.82 6.59
CA GLN A 114 -10.33 1.87 7.34
C GLN A 114 -10.53 1.45 8.80
N GLN A 115 -11.58 1.96 9.46
CA GLN A 115 -11.93 1.57 10.83
C GLN A 115 -12.23 0.07 10.94
N TYR A 116 -13.05 -0.45 10.03
CA TYR A 116 -13.36 -1.88 9.95
C TYR A 116 -12.11 -2.74 9.75
N MET A 117 -11.17 -2.32 8.90
CA MET A 117 -9.91 -3.03 8.69
C MET A 117 -9.05 -3.07 9.96
N LYS A 118 -9.06 -1.99 10.76
CA LYS A 118 -8.37 -1.94 12.05
C LYS A 118 -9.03 -2.89 13.05
N GLU A 119 -10.33 -2.80 13.25
CA GLU A 119 -11.10 -3.67 14.14
C GLU A 119 -11.00 -5.15 13.73
N LEU A 120 -11.00 -5.43 12.43
CA LEU A 120 -10.84 -6.79 11.92
C LEU A 120 -9.45 -7.35 12.23
N ARG A 121 -8.40 -6.52 12.14
CA ARG A 121 -7.03 -6.93 12.50
C ARG A 121 -6.92 -7.23 13.99
N GLU A 122 -7.49 -6.36 14.83
CA GLU A 122 -7.52 -6.55 16.29
C GLU A 122 -8.33 -7.81 16.67
N TYR A 123 -9.49 -8.02 16.04
CA TYR A 123 -10.30 -9.22 16.23
C TYR A 123 -9.53 -10.48 15.82
N GLN A 124 -8.81 -10.46 14.69
CA GLN A 124 -7.98 -11.59 14.25
C GLN A 124 -6.80 -11.89 15.20
N GLN A 125 -6.32 -10.90 15.95
CA GLN A 125 -5.26 -11.09 16.94
C GLN A 125 -5.79 -11.58 18.30
N SER A 126 -7.10 -11.46 18.55
CA SER A 126 -7.71 -11.90 19.81
C SER A 126 -7.71 -13.42 19.97
N GLU A 127 -7.55 -13.90 21.21
CA GLU A 127 -7.65 -15.32 21.57
C GLU A 127 -9.02 -15.92 21.20
N ALA A 128 -10.07 -15.09 21.21
CA ALA A 128 -11.41 -15.49 20.78
C ALA A 128 -11.45 -15.92 19.30
N TYR A 129 -10.64 -15.32 18.42
CA TYR A 129 -10.54 -15.72 17.02
C TYR A 129 -9.76 -17.02 16.84
N LYS A 130 -8.66 -17.21 17.59
CA LYS A 130 -7.88 -18.46 17.57
C LYS A 130 -8.72 -19.65 18.07
N MET A 131 -9.39 -19.51 19.21
CA MET A 131 -10.26 -20.55 19.76
C MET A 131 -11.47 -20.88 18.84
N CYS A 132 -12.02 -19.89 18.13
CA CYS A 132 -13.14 -20.12 17.22
C CYS A 132 -12.70 -20.78 15.90
N THR A 133 -11.52 -20.40 15.38
CA THR A 133 -10.96 -21.00 14.17
C THR A 133 -10.51 -22.44 14.38
N GLU A 134 -9.89 -22.75 15.54
CA GLU A 134 -9.55 -24.12 15.95
C GLU A 134 -10.79 -25.00 16.07
N LYS A 135 -11.86 -24.54 16.74
CA LYS A 135 -13.13 -25.28 16.84
C LYS A 135 -13.81 -25.51 15.49
N ILE A 136 -13.65 -24.60 14.52
CA ILE A 136 -14.17 -24.76 13.16
C ILE A 136 -13.33 -25.78 12.37
N GLN A 137 -12.01 -25.79 12.56
CA GLN A 137 -11.11 -26.77 11.93
C GLN A 137 -11.30 -28.17 12.52
N GLU A 138 -11.42 -28.30 13.83
CA GLU A 138 -11.65 -29.58 14.51
C GLU A 138 -12.98 -30.22 14.06
N LYS A 139 -14.03 -29.41 13.89
CA LYS A 139 -15.32 -29.87 13.33
C LYS A 139 -15.24 -30.26 11.85
N LYS A 140 -14.32 -29.68 11.07
CA LYS A 140 -14.08 -30.06 9.68
C LYS A 140 -13.29 -31.37 9.59
N ILE A 141 -12.23 -31.51 10.39
CA ILE A 141 -11.42 -32.73 10.49
C ILE A 141 -12.31 -33.90 10.94
N LYS A 142 -13.12 -33.73 12.01
CA LYS A 142 -14.09 -34.75 12.44
C LYS A 142 -15.13 -35.12 11.38
N LYS A 143 -15.49 -34.19 10.48
CA LYS A 143 -16.44 -34.45 9.38
C LYS A 143 -15.78 -35.16 8.20
N GLU A 144 -14.51 -34.85 7.92
CA GLU A 144 -13.70 -35.52 6.90
C GLU A 144 -13.36 -36.95 7.36
N ASP A 145 -12.98 -37.13 8.63
CA ASP A 145 -12.71 -38.43 9.27
C ASP A 145 -13.94 -39.34 9.34
N ALA A 146 -15.13 -38.77 9.62
CA ALA A 146 -16.38 -39.53 9.56
C ALA A 146 -16.76 -39.94 8.13
N SER A 147 -16.39 -39.14 7.11
CA SER A 147 -16.66 -39.45 5.70
C SER A 147 -15.68 -40.48 5.13
N SER A 148 -14.41 -40.45 5.56
CA SER A 148 -13.39 -41.42 5.16
C SER A 148 -13.54 -42.76 5.90
N ALA A 149 -14.03 -42.76 7.14
CA ALA A 149 -14.42 -43.99 7.85
C ALA A 149 -15.63 -44.69 7.18
N ALA A 150 -16.62 -43.93 6.70
CA ALA A 150 -17.76 -44.49 5.98
C ALA A 150 -17.38 -45.07 4.59
N ALA A 151 -16.43 -44.45 3.89
CA ALA A 151 -15.92 -44.94 2.61
C ALA A 151 -15.08 -46.22 2.75
N ASN A 152 -14.27 -46.34 3.80
CA ASN A 152 -13.45 -47.53 4.05
C ASN A 152 -14.27 -48.76 4.52
N ALA A 153 -15.44 -48.54 5.15
CA ALA A 153 -16.32 -49.64 5.57
C ALA A 153 -17.02 -50.36 4.39
N MET A 154 -17.14 -49.73 3.22
CA MET A 154 -17.78 -50.34 2.04
C MET A 154 -16.84 -51.19 1.17
N LEU A 155 -15.52 -51.18 1.44
CA LEU A 155 -14.52 -51.89 0.62
C LEU A 155 -14.12 -53.27 1.17
N ASN A 156 -14.56 -53.64 2.38
CA ASN A 156 -14.16 -54.88 3.07
C ASN A 156 -15.27 -55.95 3.15
N GLY A 157 -15.93 -56.25 2.03
CA GLY A 157 -16.83 -57.40 1.88
C GLY A 157 -16.45 -58.26 0.66
N HIS A 158 -15.93 -59.46 0.90
CA HIS A 158 -15.57 -60.48 -0.10
C HIS A 158 -16.62 -61.63 -0.10
N PRO A 159 -16.69 -62.56 -1.08
CA PRO A 159 -17.20 -62.40 -2.43
C PRO A 159 -18.27 -63.48 -2.82
N HIS A 160 -18.83 -63.32 -4.03
CA HIS A 160 -19.45 -64.31 -4.94
C HIS A 160 -20.21 -65.54 -4.41
N LYS A 161 -21.51 -65.60 -4.76
CA LYS A 161 -22.21 -66.86 -5.09
C LYS A 161 -22.91 -66.70 -6.44
N ALA A 162 -22.55 -67.55 -7.39
CA ALA A 162 -23.14 -67.64 -8.72
C ALA A 162 -24.53 -68.30 -8.67
N GLY A 163 -25.45 -67.82 -9.51
CA GLY A 163 -26.78 -68.37 -9.75
C GLY A 163 -27.42 -67.67 -10.96
N GLU A 164 -27.95 -68.47 -11.87
CA GLU A 164 -28.22 -68.20 -13.30
C GLU A 164 -29.43 -67.30 -13.65
N CYS A 165 -29.28 -66.67 -14.83
CA CYS A 165 -30.27 -66.40 -15.91
C CYS A 165 -31.60 -65.66 -15.61
N SER A 166 -31.77 -64.46 -16.17
CA SER A 166 -32.71 -64.22 -17.29
C SER A 166 -32.62 -62.79 -17.83
N ASP A 167 -32.68 -62.71 -19.15
CA ASP A 167 -32.53 -61.56 -20.02
C ASP A 167 -33.82 -60.73 -20.04
N ALA A 168 -33.83 -59.58 -19.35
CA ALA A 168 -34.82 -58.51 -19.54
C ALA A 168 -34.40 -57.25 -18.78
N PHE A 169 -34.45 -56.11 -19.46
CA PHE A 169 -34.29 -54.73 -18.97
C PHE A 169 -32.87 -54.12 -18.96
N SER A 170 -32.62 -53.31 -20.00
CA SER A 170 -31.78 -52.11 -20.03
C SER A 170 -30.42 -52.21 -19.35
N THR A 171 -29.40 -52.48 -20.16
CA THR A 171 -27.97 -52.29 -19.88
C THR A 171 -27.71 -51.02 -19.07
N PHE A 172 -27.62 -51.20 -17.75
CA PHE A 172 -26.86 -50.41 -16.78
C PHE A 172 -26.89 -48.89 -16.97
N ASP A 173 -28.00 -48.26 -16.62
CA ASP A 173 -27.97 -46.88 -16.12
C ASP A 173 -28.00 -46.94 -14.59
N VAL A 174 -26.81 -47.05 -13.99
CA VAL A 174 -26.69 -47.01 -12.52
C VAL A 174 -26.85 -45.55 -12.10
N PRO A 175 -27.84 -45.17 -11.26
CA PRO A 175 -28.15 -43.78 -10.90
C PRO A 175 -27.03 -43.00 -10.18
N ILE A 176 -25.87 -43.63 -9.93
CA ILE A 176 -24.69 -43.01 -9.33
C ILE A 176 -23.86 -42.18 -10.33
N PHE A 177 -24.05 -42.38 -11.64
CA PHE A 177 -23.34 -41.64 -12.69
C PHE A 177 -24.31 -40.94 -13.65
N THR A 178 -25.31 -40.26 -13.11
CA THR A 178 -26.14 -39.39 -13.94
C THR A 178 -25.26 -38.36 -14.66
N GLU A 179 -25.62 -38.01 -15.89
CA GLU A 179 -24.92 -37.01 -16.69
C GLU A 179 -24.68 -35.70 -15.91
N GLU A 180 -25.66 -35.32 -15.08
CA GLU A 180 -25.57 -34.16 -14.19
C GLU A 180 -24.47 -34.30 -13.12
N PHE A 181 -24.28 -35.48 -12.53
CA PHE A 181 -23.20 -35.72 -11.54
C PHE A 181 -21.82 -35.61 -12.19
N LEU A 182 -21.67 -36.16 -13.41
CA LEU A 182 -20.42 -36.08 -14.17
C LEU A 182 -20.08 -34.64 -14.55
N ASP A 183 -21.07 -33.86 -14.99
CA ASP A 183 -20.90 -32.45 -15.32
C ASP A 183 -20.55 -31.60 -14.09
N GLN A 184 -21.20 -31.84 -12.96
CA GLN A 184 -20.84 -31.18 -11.69
C GLN A 184 -19.42 -31.52 -11.25
N ASN A 185 -19.00 -32.78 -11.42
CA ASN A 185 -17.64 -33.19 -11.09
C ASN A 185 -16.62 -32.54 -12.02
N LYS A 186 -16.88 -32.52 -13.33
CA LYS A 186 -16.06 -31.83 -14.33
C LYS A 186 -15.95 -30.33 -14.05
N ALA A 187 -17.05 -29.68 -13.68
CA ALA A 187 -17.06 -28.27 -13.30
C ALA A 187 -16.25 -28.01 -12.02
N ARG A 188 -16.36 -28.89 -11.01
CA ARG A 188 -15.57 -28.82 -9.77
C ARG A 188 -14.08 -28.98 -10.06
N GLU A 189 -13.70 -29.97 -10.86
CA GLU A 189 -12.32 -30.20 -11.30
C GLU A 189 -11.76 -29.01 -12.08
N ALA A 190 -12.55 -28.42 -12.98
CA ALA A 190 -12.16 -27.22 -13.72
C ALA A 190 -11.92 -26.02 -12.77
N GLU A 191 -12.80 -25.81 -11.79
CA GLU A 191 -12.63 -24.75 -10.79
C GLU A 191 -11.40 -25.02 -9.90
N LEU A 192 -11.15 -26.26 -9.48
CA LEU A 192 -9.96 -26.61 -8.71
C LEU A 192 -8.67 -26.33 -9.50
N ARG A 193 -8.62 -26.67 -10.80
CA ARG A 193 -7.49 -26.31 -11.65
C ARG A 193 -7.31 -24.80 -11.78
N ARG A 194 -8.41 -24.06 -11.96
CA ARG A 194 -8.39 -22.60 -12.03
C ARG A 194 -7.87 -21.98 -10.73
N LEU A 195 -8.31 -22.50 -9.58
CA LEU A 195 -7.86 -22.04 -8.27
C LEU A 195 -6.37 -22.33 -8.05
N ARG A 196 -5.90 -23.53 -8.42
CA ARG A 196 -4.47 -23.88 -8.36
C ARG A 196 -3.64 -22.92 -9.20
N LYS A 197 -4.07 -22.66 -10.44
CA LYS A 197 -3.40 -21.70 -11.34
C LYS A 197 -3.30 -20.30 -10.74
N MET A 198 -4.43 -19.76 -10.25
CA MET A 198 -4.41 -18.44 -9.60
C MET A 198 -3.55 -18.41 -8.33
N ASN A 199 -3.52 -19.49 -7.56
CA ASN A 199 -2.71 -19.56 -6.36
C ASN A 199 -1.21 -19.47 -6.71
N THR A 200 -0.78 -20.20 -7.74
CA THR A 200 0.58 -20.08 -8.28
C THR A 200 0.87 -18.67 -8.79
N GLU A 201 -0.05 -18.03 -9.53
CA GLU A 201 0.10 -16.64 -9.98
C GLU A 201 0.26 -15.66 -8.80
N PHE A 202 -0.51 -15.84 -7.71
CA PHE A 202 -0.37 -15.01 -6.51
C PHE A 202 0.94 -15.28 -5.77
N GLU A 203 1.39 -16.53 -5.71
CA GLU A 203 2.69 -16.89 -5.12
C GLU A 203 3.84 -16.23 -5.89
N GLU A 204 3.79 -16.24 -7.24
CA GLU A 204 4.75 -15.53 -8.09
C GLU A 204 4.73 -14.02 -7.86
N GLN A 205 3.55 -13.40 -7.79
CA GLN A 205 3.42 -11.96 -7.50
C GLN A 205 4.00 -11.60 -6.13
N ASN A 206 3.72 -12.42 -5.11
CA ASN A 206 4.26 -12.22 -3.77
C ASN A 206 5.79 -12.33 -3.77
N ALA A 207 6.36 -13.28 -4.51
CA ALA A 207 7.80 -13.42 -4.64
C ALA A 207 8.44 -12.18 -5.31
N ILE A 208 7.80 -11.61 -6.34
CA ILE A 208 8.27 -10.39 -6.99
C ILE A 208 8.23 -9.20 -6.01
N LEU A 209 7.13 -9.03 -5.29
CA LEU A 209 6.98 -7.95 -4.30
C LEU A 209 7.99 -8.07 -3.16
N GLN A 210 8.24 -9.30 -2.70
CA GLN A 210 9.25 -9.59 -1.69
C GLN A 210 10.64 -9.18 -2.17
N LYS A 211 11.03 -9.56 -3.39
CA LYS A 211 12.30 -9.17 -4.01
C LYS A 211 12.43 -7.64 -4.16
N HIS A 212 11.36 -6.96 -4.54
CA HIS A 212 11.36 -5.50 -4.65
C HIS A 212 11.56 -4.84 -3.27
N THR A 213 10.87 -5.34 -2.24
CA THR A 213 11.01 -4.87 -0.86
C THR A 213 12.44 -5.07 -0.36
N GLU A 214 13.05 -6.23 -0.62
CA GLU A 214 14.45 -6.50 -0.28
C GLU A 214 15.42 -5.54 -1.00
N SER A 215 15.20 -5.30 -2.30
CA SER A 215 16.00 -4.34 -3.06
C SER A 215 15.88 -2.92 -2.51
N MET A 216 14.69 -2.49 -2.11
CA MET A 216 14.47 -1.18 -1.50
C MET A 216 15.14 -1.07 -0.13
N ASN A 217 15.05 -2.13 0.68
CA ASN A 217 15.71 -2.17 1.99
C ASN A 217 17.24 -2.11 1.86
N CYS A 218 17.83 -2.84 0.90
CA CYS A 218 19.25 -2.77 0.62
C CYS A 218 19.68 -1.36 0.17
N ALA A 219 18.89 -0.72 -0.70
CA ALA A 219 19.15 0.67 -1.10
C ALA A 219 19.06 1.65 0.08
N LYS A 220 18.07 1.45 0.96
CA LYS A 220 17.92 2.23 2.20
C LYS A 220 19.14 2.07 3.11
N GLU A 221 19.57 0.85 3.39
CA GLU A 221 20.74 0.59 4.23
C GLU A 221 22.01 1.24 3.67
N LYS A 222 22.19 1.23 2.35
CA LYS A 222 23.30 1.91 1.69
C LYS A 222 23.26 3.42 1.92
N LEU A 223 22.08 4.05 1.75
CA LEU A 223 21.92 5.48 2.00
C LEU A 223 22.14 5.84 3.47
N GLU A 224 21.70 4.99 4.40
CA GLU A 224 21.97 5.18 5.84
C GLU A 224 23.47 5.10 6.15
N GLN A 225 24.21 4.20 5.50
CA GLN A 225 25.67 4.12 5.64
C GLN A 225 26.38 5.35 5.06
N GLU A 226 25.96 5.82 3.88
CA GLU A 226 26.50 7.03 3.25
C GLU A 226 26.23 8.27 4.12
N LEU A 227 25.01 8.40 4.66
CA LEU A 227 24.66 9.48 5.59
C LEU A 227 25.54 9.44 6.85
N ALA A 228 25.69 8.27 7.47
CA ALA A 228 26.53 8.11 8.65
C ALA A 228 28.02 8.36 8.37
N GLN A 229 28.49 8.14 7.14
CA GLN A 229 29.83 8.49 6.72
C GLN A 229 29.98 10.01 6.55
N GLU A 230 29.01 10.67 5.92
CA GLU A 230 29.01 12.12 5.71
C GLU A 230 28.92 12.89 7.04
N GLU A 231 28.10 12.41 7.98
CA GLU A 231 28.01 12.96 9.34
C GLU A 231 29.37 12.88 10.06
N ARG A 232 30.07 11.75 9.95
CA ARG A 232 31.41 11.59 10.53
C ARG A 232 32.43 12.54 9.89
N GLN A 233 32.39 12.71 8.57
CA GLN A 233 33.27 13.65 7.87
C GLN A 233 32.98 15.09 8.29
N THR A 234 31.70 15.46 8.36
CA THR A 234 31.27 16.80 8.79
C THR A 234 31.73 17.10 10.22
N LEU A 235 31.57 16.14 11.14
CA LEU A 235 32.05 16.28 12.53
C LEU A 235 33.56 16.41 12.60
N ALA A 236 34.31 15.62 11.83
CA ALA A 236 35.77 15.72 11.78
C ALA A 236 36.23 17.09 11.26
N LEU A 237 35.63 17.60 10.17
CA LEU A 237 35.92 18.93 9.64
C LEU A 237 35.56 20.03 10.64
N GLN A 238 34.43 19.91 11.33
CA GLN A 238 34.04 20.86 12.37
C GLN A 238 35.03 20.86 13.54
N GLN A 239 35.53 19.69 13.94
CA GLN A 239 36.54 19.57 14.98
C GLN A 239 37.88 20.19 14.55
N GLN A 240 38.32 19.94 13.31
CA GLN A 240 39.51 20.57 12.74
C GLN A 240 39.36 22.10 12.69
N LEU A 241 38.23 22.61 12.22
CA LEU A 241 37.92 24.03 12.21
C LEU A 241 37.97 24.62 13.62
N GLN A 242 37.36 23.95 14.60
CA GLN A 242 37.37 24.40 15.99
C GLN A 242 38.79 24.42 16.58
N SER A 243 39.61 23.41 16.27
CA SER A 243 41.02 23.35 16.68
C SER A 243 41.81 24.52 16.11
N VAL A 244 41.69 24.80 14.81
CA VAL A 244 42.35 25.95 14.15
C VAL A 244 41.86 27.27 14.76
N ARG A 245 40.55 27.43 14.99
CA ARG A 245 40.00 28.64 15.63
C ARG A 245 40.53 28.85 17.04
N GLN A 246 40.67 27.78 17.82
CA GLN A 246 41.28 27.85 19.16
C GLN A 246 42.75 28.28 19.06
N ALA A 247 43.54 27.64 18.20
CA ALA A 247 44.95 27.97 18.00
C ALA A 247 45.15 29.43 17.56
N LEU A 248 44.33 29.92 16.62
CA LEU A 248 44.30 31.32 16.21
C LEU A 248 43.95 32.24 17.38
N THR A 249 42.88 31.92 18.13
CA THR A 249 42.44 32.75 19.27
C THR A 249 43.54 32.86 20.33
N THR A 250 44.17 31.74 20.70
CA THR A 250 45.25 31.71 21.69
C THR A 250 46.49 32.44 21.21
N SER A 251 46.92 32.22 19.97
CA SER A 251 48.15 32.83 19.45
C SER A 251 48.03 34.35 19.27
N PHE A 252 46.86 34.81 18.81
CA PHE A 252 46.57 36.24 18.63
C PHE A 252 46.13 36.95 19.92
N ALA A 253 45.90 36.24 21.04
CA ALA A 253 45.59 36.87 22.33
C ALA A 253 46.68 37.85 22.81
N SER A 254 47.94 37.65 22.38
CA SER A 254 49.06 38.54 22.69
C SER A 254 49.16 39.78 21.78
N LEU A 255 48.25 39.92 20.81
CA LEU A 255 48.23 40.99 19.82
C LEU A 255 46.92 41.80 19.92
N PRO A 256 46.83 42.79 20.81
CA PRO A 256 45.71 43.72 20.80
C PRO A 256 45.71 44.57 19.52
N ILE A 257 44.52 44.88 18.99
CA ILE A 257 44.39 45.74 17.81
C ILE A 257 44.91 47.16 18.14
N PRO A 258 45.76 47.76 17.28
CA PRO A 258 46.24 49.14 17.47
C PRO A 258 45.07 50.13 17.59
N GLY A 259 45.08 50.94 18.65
CA GLY A 259 44.07 51.98 18.89
C GLY A 259 42.82 51.53 19.65
N THR A 260 42.42 50.26 19.58
CA THR A 260 41.23 49.75 20.31
C THR A 260 41.58 48.85 21.50
N GLY A 261 42.74 48.19 21.49
CA GLY A 261 43.14 47.28 22.57
C GLY A 261 42.39 45.95 22.59
N GLU A 262 41.50 45.71 21.62
CA GLU A 262 40.67 44.51 21.55
C GLU A 262 41.51 43.26 21.24
N THR A 263 41.21 42.16 21.93
CA THR A 263 41.82 40.84 21.72
C THR A 263 40.77 39.84 21.20
N PRO A 264 41.20 38.80 20.45
CA PRO A 264 40.26 37.83 19.87
C PRO A 264 39.67 36.91 20.93
N THR A 265 38.40 36.56 20.76
CA THR A 265 37.72 35.45 21.45
C THR A 265 37.15 34.49 20.41
N LEU A 266 36.76 33.27 20.81
CA LEU A 266 36.26 32.25 19.86
C LEU A 266 35.06 32.71 19.01
N SER A 267 34.21 33.58 19.55
CA SER A 267 33.04 34.15 18.85
C SER A 267 33.36 35.44 18.09
N THR A 268 34.42 36.17 18.48
CA THR A 268 34.80 37.45 17.85
C THR A 268 35.98 37.34 16.90
N LEU A 269 36.58 36.16 16.75
CA LEU A 269 37.80 35.94 15.96
C LEU A 269 37.70 36.52 14.55
N ASP A 270 36.63 36.23 13.82
CA ASP A 270 36.48 36.66 12.42
C ASP A 270 36.41 38.20 12.31
N PHE A 271 35.71 38.84 13.25
CA PHE A 271 35.62 40.29 13.32
C PHE A 271 36.94 40.94 13.76
N TYR A 272 37.64 40.33 14.72
CA TYR A 272 38.98 40.74 15.14
C TYR A 272 39.95 40.68 13.96
N MET A 273 39.97 39.58 13.18
CA MET A 273 40.86 39.41 12.04
C MET A 273 40.58 40.46 10.96
N ALA A 274 39.30 40.75 10.69
CA ALA A 274 38.90 41.80 9.75
C ALA A 274 39.33 43.21 10.22
N LYS A 275 39.13 43.54 11.50
CA LYS A 275 39.60 44.82 12.07
C LYS A 275 41.13 44.93 12.07
N LEU A 276 41.83 43.84 12.42
CA LEU A 276 43.30 43.80 12.42
C LEU A 276 43.84 44.04 11.00
N HIS A 277 43.23 43.41 9.99
CA HIS A 277 43.57 43.63 8.58
C HIS A 277 43.37 45.11 8.18
N SER A 278 42.20 45.67 8.49
CA SER A 278 41.89 47.08 8.18
C SER A 278 42.83 48.07 8.88
N ALA A 279 43.23 47.78 10.14
CA ALA A 279 44.20 48.60 10.86
C ALA A 279 45.59 48.58 10.20
N ILE A 280 46.03 47.42 9.70
CA ILE A 280 47.30 47.28 8.98
C ILE A 280 47.25 48.03 7.64
N GLU A 281 46.15 47.90 6.89
CA GLU A 281 45.96 48.60 5.61
C GLU A 281 45.95 50.12 5.75
N SER A 282 45.44 50.63 6.86
CA SER A 282 45.32 52.07 7.10
C SER A 282 46.67 52.77 7.25
N ASN A 283 47.69 52.09 7.80
CA ASN A 283 49.05 52.64 7.95
C ASN A 283 50.14 51.54 7.84
N PRO A 284 50.47 51.08 6.62
CA PRO A 284 51.37 49.93 6.42
C PRO A 284 52.79 50.15 6.96
N LEU A 285 53.32 51.37 6.80
CA LEU A 285 54.67 51.74 7.21
C LEU A 285 54.85 51.77 8.74
N GLN A 286 53.79 52.06 9.50
CA GLN A 286 53.86 52.08 10.96
C GLN A 286 53.69 50.69 11.58
N HIS A 287 53.07 49.76 10.85
CA HIS A 287 52.72 48.43 11.35
C HIS A 287 53.62 47.31 10.80
N GLU A 288 54.77 47.64 10.21
CA GLU A 288 55.70 46.65 9.65
C GLU A 288 56.14 45.57 10.67
N LYS A 289 56.49 45.98 11.89
CA LYS A 289 56.84 45.04 12.99
C LYS A 289 55.67 44.15 13.40
N LEU A 290 54.44 44.67 13.35
CA LEU A 290 53.22 43.92 13.64
C LEU A 290 52.97 42.87 12.55
N VAL A 291 53.17 43.24 11.27
CA VAL A 291 53.04 42.32 10.13
C VAL A 291 54.04 41.17 10.22
N VAL A 292 55.30 41.42 10.59
CA VAL A 292 56.30 40.36 10.82
C VAL A 292 55.84 39.38 11.90
N ARG A 293 55.36 39.91 13.04
CA ARG A 293 54.88 39.08 14.15
C ARG A 293 53.64 38.26 13.79
N ILE A 294 52.72 38.81 12.99
CA ILE A 294 51.56 38.08 12.45
C ILE A 294 52.01 36.94 11.55
N LYS A 295 52.97 37.18 10.64
CA LYS A 295 53.53 36.14 9.77
C LYS A 295 54.17 35.00 10.55
N GLU A 296 54.92 35.32 11.61
CA GLU A 296 55.51 34.30 12.50
C GLU A 296 54.44 33.45 13.19
N ILE A 297 53.38 34.07 13.72
CA ILE A 297 52.27 33.37 14.35
C ILE A 297 51.55 32.45 13.35
N LEU A 298 51.23 32.96 12.16
CA LEU A 298 50.56 32.18 11.12
C LEU A 298 51.43 31.02 10.64
N SER A 299 52.75 31.21 10.51
CA SER A 299 53.68 30.15 10.14
C SER A 299 53.73 29.02 11.18
N ARG A 300 53.62 29.35 12.47
CA ARG A 300 53.56 28.35 13.55
C ARG A 300 52.26 27.56 13.50
N ILE A 301 51.12 28.25 13.40
CA ILE A 301 49.80 27.59 13.33
C ILE A 301 49.69 26.70 12.09
N ALA A 302 50.18 27.16 10.94
CA ALA A 302 50.20 26.37 9.71
C ALA A 302 51.10 25.12 9.82
N SER A 303 52.13 25.13 10.67
CA SER A 303 52.99 23.96 10.90
C SER A 303 52.39 22.96 11.88
N GLU A 304 51.49 23.41 12.77
CA GLU A 304 50.88 22.59 13.82
C GLU A 304 49.52 22.00 13.42
N HIS A 305 48.79 22.63 12.49
CA HIS A 305 47.40 22.31 12.19
C HIS A 305 47.09 22.03 10.70
N LEU A 306 48.06 22.18 9.79
CA LEU A 306 47.93 21.90 8.35
C LEU A 306 48.78 20.68 7.97
#